data_AF-N0D0Z9-F1
#
_entry.id   AF-N0D0Z9-F1
#
_cell.length_a   1.000
_cell.length_b   1.000
_cell.length_c   1.000
_cell.angle_alpha   90.00
_cell.angle_beta   90.00
_cell.angle_gamma   90.00
#
_symmetry.space_group_name_H-M   'P 1'
#
loop_
_entity.id
_entity.type
_entity.pdbx_description
1 polymer ?
#
loop_
_entity_poly.entity_id
_entity_poly.type
_entity_poly.pdbx_seq_one_letter_code
_entity_poly.pdbx_strand_id
1 'polypeptide(L)'
;MRSDDLAVPAGRAPADRCLLLSPPLPRPLDLAGPATARIHAAADTPGADWAVRLTALDPAGRAEPLAFGIVRRADPPGEAVEITVPLGTLGRRLPAGTRLRAEIAGHHFPAHARNPHTGENPVTATRLAPSRRAVTARGSALHLTAVARRRYVEPVPEICR
;
A
#
# COMPACT_ATOMS: atom_id res chain seq x y z
N MET A 1 -10.29 15.74 -0.69
CA MET A 1 -10.31 14.28 -0.96
C MET A 1 -10.50 13.57 0.36
N ARG A 2 -11.46 12.64 0.46
CA ARG A 2 -11.55 11.75 1.62
C ARG A 2 -10.49 10.66 1.47
N SER A 3 -9.84 10.31 2.56
CA SER A 3 -8.89 9.18 2.60
C SER A 3 -9.55 7.90 2.09
N ASP A 4 -10.84 7.71 2.38
CA ASP A 4 -11.54 6.45 2.13
C ASP A 4 -12.17 6.35 0.74
N ASP A 5 -12.00 7.38 -0.10
CA ASP A 5 -12.42 7.33 -1.49
C ASP A 5 -11.42 6.50 -2.30
N LEU A 6 -11.87 5.32 -2.73
CA LEU A 6 -11.08 4.39 -3.52
C LEU A 6 -11.35 4.54 -5.04
N ALA A 7 -12.23 5.45 -5.45
CA ALA A 7 -12.56 5.69 -6.87
C ALA A 7 -11.51 6.61 -7.53
N VAL A 8 -10.25 6.17 -7.55
CA VAL A 8 -9.16 6.90 -8.21
C VAL A 8 -9.02 6.44 -9.67
N PRO A 9 -9.23 7.32 -10.68
CA PRO A 9 -9.13 6.97 -12.09
C PRO A 9 -7.72 6.53 -12.47
N ALA A 10 -7.59 5.52 -13.32
CA ALA A 10 -6.29 5.02 -13.79
C ALA A 10 -5.58 5.96 -14.79
N GLY A 11 -6.27 6.96 -15.36
CA GLY A 11 -5.81 7.73 -16.52
C GLY A 11 -5.04 9.03 -16.24
N ARG A 12 -4.98 9.52 -15.00
CA ARG A 12 -4.17 10.69 -14.63
C ARG A 12 -3.64 10.52 -13.22
N ALA A 13 -2.31 10.57 -13.06
CA ALA A 13 -1.69 10.58 -11.74
C ALA A 13 -2.18 11.82 -10.96
N PRO A 14 -2.83 11.65 -9.79
CA PRO A 14 -3.17 12.77 -8.94
C PRO A 14 -1.87 13.45 -8.49
N ALA A 15 -1.85 14.78 -8.40
CA ALA A 15 -0.62 15.54 -8.21
C ALA A 15 0.14 15.23 -6.89
N ASP A 16 -0.50 14.54 -5.94
CA ASP A 16 0.01 14.32 -4.59
C ASP A 16 0.31 12.85 -4.24
N ARG A 17 0.14 11.92 -5.19
CA ARG A 17 0.33 10.47 -4.96
C ARG A 17 0.82 9.73 -6.20
N CYS A 18 1.56 8.65 -5.98
CA CYS A 18 1.97 7.71 -7.02
C CYS A 18 0.97 6.55 -7.07
N LEU A 19 0.51 6.19 -8.27
CA LEU A 19 -0.38 5.05 -8.49
C LEU A 19 0.34 3.99 -9.32
N LEU A 20 0.36 2.77 -8.81
CA LEU A 20 0.85 1.59 -9.51
C LEU A 20 -0.30 0.60 -9.62
N LEU A 21 -0.50 0.06 -10.82
CA LEU A 21 -1.58 -0.88 -11.11
C LEU A 21 -1.00 -2.17 -11.70
N SER A 22 -1.35 -3.31 -11.12
CA SER A 22 -0.96 -4.60 -11.67
C SER A 22 -1.77 -4.96 -12.93
N PRO A 23 -1.26 -5.87 -13.77
CA PRO A 23 -2.10 -6.66 -14.66
C PRO A 23 -3.20 -7.40 -13.86
N PRO A 24 -4.30 -7.82 -14.50
CA PRO A 24 -5.30 -8.66 -13.86
C PRO A 24 -4.66 -9.98 -13.40
N LEU A 25 -5.05 -10.46 -12.23
CA LEU A 25 -4.59 -11.75 -11.72
C LEU A 25 -5.01 -12.87 -12.68
N PRO A 26 -4.09 -13.73 -13.15
CA PRO A 26 -4.40 -14.79 -14.11
C PRO A 26 -5.21 -15.95 -13.50
N ARG A 27 -5.23 -16.04 -12.17
CA ARG A 27 -5.94 -17.06 -11.39
C ARG A 27 -6.27 -16.50 -10.00
N PRO A 28 -7.17 -17.12 -9.23
CA PRO A 28 -7.43 -16.71 -7.86
C PRO A 28 -6.15 -16.72 -7.01
N LEU A 29 -6.03 -15.75 -6.11
CA LEU A 29 -4.90 -15.58 -5.20
C LEU A 29 -5.39 -15.66 -3.75
N ASP A 30 -4.93 -16.68 -3.04
CA ASP A 30 -5.20 -16.87 -1.62
C ASP A 30 -4.11 -16.18 -0.80
N LEU A 31 -4.47 -15.10 -0.09
CA LEU A 31 -3.55 -14.36 0.78
C LEU A 31 -3.80 -14.77 2.23
N ALA A 32 -2.75 -15.26 2.89
CA ALA A 32 -2.78 -15.57 4.32
C ALA A 32 -1.39 -15.31 4.92
N GLY A 33 -1.23 -14.19 5.61
CA GLY A 33 0.03 -13.81 6.25
C GLY A 33 0.39 -12.33 6.09
N PRO A 34 1.59 -11.93 6.52
CA PRO A 34 2.03 -10.55 6.51
C PRO A 34 2.11 -9.98 5.08
N ALA A 35 1.87 -8.68 4.97
CA ALA A 35 2.02 -7.92 3.75
C ALA A 35 2.94 -6.71 4.00
N THR A 36 3.82 -6.44 3.04
CA THR A 36 4.81 -5.37 3.14
C THR A 36 5.01 -4.71 1.79
N ALA A 37 5.08 -3.38 1.75
CA ALA A 37 5.56 -2.64 0.60
C ALA A 37 7.01 -2.22 0.82
N ARG A 38 7.88 -2.53 -0.13
CA ARG A 38 9.26 -2.08 -0.18
C ARG A 38 9.37 -1.07 -1.30
N ILE A 39 9.69 0.18 -0.97
CA ILE A 39 9.71 1.28 -1.93
C ILE A 39 11.09 1.92 -1.95
N HIS A 40 11.61 2.20 -3.14
CA HIS A 40 12.74 3.10 -3.31
C HIS A 40 12.21 4.51 -3.50
N ALA A 41 12.53 5.41 -2.60
CA ALA A 41 11.96 6.74 -2.61
C ALA A 41 12.92 7.79 -2.05
N ALA A 42 12.67 9.05 -2.39
CA ALA A 42 13.41 10.21 -1.91
C ALA A 42 12.42 11.33 -1.55
N ALA A 43 12.76 12.12 -0.53
CA ALA A 43 12.06 13.35 -0.17
C ALA A 43 13.07 14.50 -0.08
N ASP A 44 12.69 15.72 -0.46
CA ASP A 44 13.55 16.91 -0.36
C ASP A 44 13.52 17.58 1.01
N THR A 45 12.83 16.97 1.99
CA THR A 45 12.65 17.49 3.35
C THR A 45 13.24 16.57 4.41
N PRO A 46 13.69 17.09 5.58
CA PRO A 46 14.27 16.29 6.66
C PRO A 46 13.36 15.22 7.26
N GLY A 47 12.04 15.33 7.07
CA GLY A 47 11.07 14.33 7.47
C GLY A 47 10.01 14.13 6.39
N ALA A 48 9.56 12.89 6.21
CA ALA A 48 8.48 12.54 5.28
C ALA A 48 7.66 11.36 5.79
N ASP A 49 6.38 11.35 5.44
CA ASP A 49 5.51 10.18 5.61
C ASP A 49 5.43 9.41 4.30
N TRP A 50 5.38 8.09 4.42
CA TRP A 50 5.19 7.18 3.31
C TRP A 50 4.00 6.28 3.61
N ALA A 51 2.82 6.74 3.19
CA ALA A 51 1.57 5.99 3.28
C ALA A 51 1.42 5.12 2.03
N VAL A 52 1.13 3.83 2.22
CA VAL A 52 0.83 2.89 1.15
C VAL A 52 -0.54 2.30 1.37
N ARG A 53 -1.45 2.52 0.43
CA ARG A 53 -2.77 1.90 0.40
C ARG A 53 -2.83 0.88 -0.73
N LEU A 54 -3.15 -0.36 -0.38
CA LEU A 54 -3.39 -1.43 -1.32
C LEU A 54 -4.89 -1.62 -1.50
N THR A 55 -5.35 -1.51 -2.74
CA THR A 55 -6.75 -1.69 -3.14
C THR A 55 -6.86 -2.85 -4.12
N ALA A 56 -7.83 -3.73 -3.91
CA ALA A 56 -8.24 -4.73 -4.89
C ALA A 56 -9.35 -4.14 -5.78
N LEU A 57 -9.10 -4.04 -7.09
CA LEU A 57 -10.13 -3.71 -8.07
C LEU A 57 -10.68 -5.02 -8.60
N ASP A 58 -11.94 -5.33 -8.33
CA ASP A 58 -12.57 -6.54 -8.85
C ASP A 58 -12.70 -6.48 -10.39
N PRO A 59 -13.09 -7.58 -11.06
CA PRO A 59 -13.25 -7.60 -12.52
C PRO A 59 -14.28 -6.60 -13.06
N ALA A 60 -15.22 -6.14 -12.24
CA ALA A 60 -16.20 -5.10 -12.58
C ALA A 60 -15.66 -3.67 -12.34
N GLY A 61 -14.44 -3.54 -11.81
CA GLY A 61 -13.78 -2.27 -11.50
C GLY A 61 -14.13 -1.70 -10.13
N ARG A 62 -14.87 -2.43 -9.29
CA ARG A 62 -15.19 -1.99 -7.92
C ARG A 62 -13.93 -2.05 -7.07
N ALA A 63 -13.66 -0.95 -6.38
CA ALA A 63 -12.49 -0.79 -5.53
C ALA A 63 -12.78 -1.23 -4.10
N GLU A 64 -12.06 -2.23 -3.62
CA GLU A 64 -12.14 -2.74 -2.25
C GLU A 64 -10.83 -2.53 -1.49
N PRO A 65 -10.87 -2.04 -0.25
CA PRO A 65 -9.66 -1.89 0.55
C PRO A 65 -9.08 -3.28 0.85
N LEU A 66 -7.76 -3.42 0.68
CA LEU A 66 -7.06 -4.68 0.96
C LEU A 66 -6.09 -4.52 2.13
N ALA A 67 -5.22 -3.51 2.07
CA ALA A 67 -4.21 -3.29 3.10
C ALA A 67 -3.86 -1.80 3.19
N PHE A 68 -3.32 -1.38 4.33
CA PHE A 68 -2.82 -0.03 4.53
C PHE A 68 -1.62 -0.05 5.48
N GLY A 69 -0.64 0.80 5.21
CA GLY A 69 0.46 1.07 6.12
C GLY A 69 0.98 2.47 5.95
N ILE A 70 1.62 2.99 6.99
CA ILE A 70 2.30 4.29 6.94
C ILE A 70 3.51 4.24 7.86
N VAL A 71 4.61 4.83 7.40
CA VAL A 71 5.79 5.07 8.21
C VAL A 71 6.20 6.53 8.09
N ARG A 72 6.70 7.10 9.19
CA ARG A 72 7.38 8.39 9.21
C ARG A 72 8.88 8.14 9.23
N ARG A 73 9.61 8.82 8.35
CA ARG A 73 11.05 8.67 8.18
C ARG A 73 11.75 10.02 8.27
N ALA A 74 12.97 10.00 8.77
CA ALA A 74 13.93 11.09 8.69
C ALA A 74 15.17 10.56 7.98
N ASP A 75 15.20 10.74 6.65
CA ASP A 75 16.28 10.30 5.78
C ASP A 75 16.97 11.55 5.17
N PRO A 76 18.23 11.45 4.71
CA PRO A 76 18.92 12.58 4.10
C PRO A 76 18.12 13.19 2.93
N PRO A 77 17.87 14.51 2.91
CA PRO A 77 17.10 15.15 1.86
C PRO A 77 17.69 14.92 0.46
N GLY A 78 16.84 14.52 -0.48
CA GLY A 78 17.21 14.26 -1.87
C GLY A 78 17.87 12.90 -2.13
N GLU A 79 18.23 12.15 -1.08
CA GLU A 79 18.83 10.83 -1.22
C GLU A 79 17.76 9.76 -1.42
N ALA A 80 17.96 8.89 -2.42
CA ALA A 80 17.08 7.76 -2.67
C ALA A 80 17.41 6.61 -1.71
N VAL A 81 16.44 6.23 -0.89
CA VAL A 81 16.58 5.18 0.12
C VAL A 81 15.55 4.07 -0.11
N GLU A 82 15.84 2.88 0.39
CA GLU A 82 14.85 1.80 0.47
C GLU A 82 14.06 1.92 1.78
N ILE A 83 12.73 2.00 1.67
CA ILE A 83 11.80 2.12 2.79
C ILE A 83 10.88 0.92 2.80
N THR A 84 10.79 0.29 3.97
CA THR A 84 9.84 -0.79 4.24
C THR A 84 8.61 -0.24 4.96
N VAL A 85 7.44 -0.45 4.36
CA VAL A 85 6.13 -0.07 4.92
C VAL A 85 5.35 -1.35 5.24
N PRO A 86 5.22 -1.74 6.52
CA PRO A 86 4.37 -2.85 6.92
C PRO A 86 2.90 -2.53 6.63
N LEU A 87 2.17 -3.47 6.02
CA LEU A 87 0.75 -3.31 5.66
C LEU A 87 -0.19 -4.15 6.53
N GLY A 88 0.35 -4.80 7.57
CA GLY A 88 -0.38 -5.73 8.44
C GLY A 88 -0.45 -7.14 7.88
N THR A 89 -1.45 -7.90 8.32
CA THR A 89 -1.68 -9.30 7.93
C THR A 89 -2.94 -9.40 7.09
N LEU A 90 -2.88 -10.16 5.99
CA LEU A 90 -4.00 -10.41 5.09
C LEU A 90 -4.54 -11.82 5.29
N GLY A 91 -5.86 -11.95 5.15
CA GLY A 91 -6.60 -13.21 5.16
C GLY A 91 -7.75 -13.12 4.18
N ARG A 92 -7.44 -13.15 2.87
CA ARG A 92 -8.43 -12.86 1.82
C ARG A 92 -8.13 -13.61 0.53
N ARG A 93 -9.18 -14.15 -0.10
CA ARG A 93 -9.12 -14.64 -1.48
C ARG A 93 -9.44 -13.49 -2.43
N LEU A 94 -8.58 -13.29 -3.42
CA LEU A 94 -8.85 -12.42 -4.56
C LEU A 94 -9.25 -13.27 -5.78
N PRO A 95 -10.37 -12.97 -6.45
CA PRO A 95 -10.75 -13.71 -7.66
C PRO A 95 -9.79 -13.44 -8.82
N ALA A 96 -9.78 -14.34 -9.81
CA ALA A 96 -9.11 -14.07 -11.08
C ALA A 96 -9.69 -12.80 -11.72
N GLY A 97 -8.88 -12.09 -12.50
CA GLY A 97 -9.25 -10.79 -13.09
C GLY A 97 -9.08 -9.60 -12.15
N THR A 98 -8.96 -9.81 -10.83
CA THR A 98 -8.68 -8.72 -9.87
C THR A 98 -7.39 -8.00 -10.24
N ARG A 99 -7.37 -6.67 -10.16
CA ARG A 99 -6.14 -5.87 -10.25
C ARG A 99 -5.78 -5.34 -8.87
N LEU A 100 -4.48 -5.29 -8.57
CA LEU A 100 -3.98 -4.65 -7.37
C LEU A 100 -3.55 -3.23 -7.72
N ARG A 101 -4.10 -2.25 -7.01
CA ARG A 101 -3.65 -0.86 -7.08
C ARG A 101 -2.92 -0.50 -5.79
N ALA A 102 -1.66 -0.13 -5.90
CA ALA A 102 -0.90 0.49 -4.82
C ALA A 102 -0.94 2.01 -5.01
N GLU A 103 -1.42 2.71 -4.00
CA GLU A 103 -1.35 4.16 -3.89
C GLU A 103 -0.29 4.52 -2.85
N ILE A 104 0.69 5.34 -3.24
CA ILE A 104 1.77 5.81 -2.37
C ILE A 104 1.63 7.32 -2.22
N ALA A 105 1.40 7.78 -0.99
CA ALA A 105 1.12 9.17 -0.68
C ALA A 105 1.92 9.65 0.54
N GLY A 106 2.08 10.97 0.64
CA GLY A 106 2.76 11.62 1.77
C GLY A 106 1.86 11.88 2.99
N HIS A 107 0.65 11.31 3.04
CA HIS A 107 -0.32 11.62 4.09
C HIS A 107 -1.39 10.52 4.22
N HIS A 108 -1.98 10.43 5.42
CA HIS A 108 -3.19 9.68 5.69
C HIS A 108 -4.10 10.46 6.65
N PHE A 109 -4.43 11.69 6.27
CA PHE A 109 -5.23 12.60 7.10
C PHE A 109 -6.74 12.30 6.96
N PRO A 110 -7.54 12.39 8.04
CA PRO A 110 -7.18 12.79 9.40
C PRO A 110 -6.70 11.66 10.30
N ALA A 111 -6.65 10.42 9.83
CA ALA A 111 -6.29 9.25 10.64
C ALA A 111 -4.87 9.33 11.23
N HIS A 112 -3.95 10.07 10.60
CA HIS A 112 -2.59 10.30 11.09
C HIS A 112 -2.29 11.81 11.13
N ALA A 113 -1.61 12.24 12.20
CA ALA A 113 -1.14 13.61 12.34
C ALA A 113 -0.21 13.96 11.16
N ARG A 114 -0.54 15.07 10.49
CA ARG A 114 0.20 15.55 9.32
C ARG A 114 1.67 15.74 9.66
N ASN A 115 2.57 15.29 8.78
CA ASN A 115 3.99 15.59 8.89
C ASN A 115 4.24 17.08 8.59
N PRO A 116 4.89 17.84 9.50
CA PRO A 116 5.25 19.23 9.23
C PRO A 116 6.39 19.38 8.22
N HIS A 117 7.14 18.29 7.98
CA HIS A 117 8.32 18.21 7.11
C HIS A 117 9.49 19.11 7.53
N THR A 118 9.41 19.75 8.69
CA THR A 118 10.45 20.60 9.28
C THR A 118 11.34 19.87 10.30
N GLY A 119 10.98 18.63 10.64
CA GLY A 119 11.58 17.89 11.76
C GLY A 119 10.96 18.22 13.14
N GLU A 120 10.07 19.22 13.20
CA GLU A 120 9.37 19.60 14.42
C GLU A 120 8.31 18.54 14.82
N ASN A 121 7.89 18.57 16.09
CA ASN A 121 6.86 17.66 16.58
C ASN A 121 5.54 17.89 15.82
N PRO A 122 4.97 16.87 15.17
CA PRO A 122 3.74 16.98 14.36
C PRO A 122 2.51 17.52 15.08
N VAL A 123 2.45 17.40 16.41
CA VAL A 123 1.31 17.84 17.23
C VAL A 123 1.44 19.31 17.61
N THR A 124 2.66 19.82 17.78
CA THR A 124 2.90 21.18 18.29
C THR A 124 3.51 22.13 17.24
N ALA A 125 3.95 21.61 16.09
CA ALA A 125 4.53 22.41 15.01
C ALA A 125 3.53 23.46 14.51
N THR A 126 3.98 24.70 14.43
CA THR A 126 3.20 25.83 13.88
C THR A 126 3.62 26.18 12.46
N ARG A 127 4.74 25.62 11.97
CA ARG A 127 5.27 25.83 10.64
C ARG A 127 5.23 24.53 9.85
N LEU A 128 4.92 24.65 8.55
CA LEU A 128 4.84 23.54 7.62
C LEU A 128 5.71 23.83 6.41
N ALA A 129 6.46 22.85 5.94
CA ALA A 129 7.17 22.92 4.67
C ALA A 129 6.48 22.05 3.61
N PRO A 130 6.40 22.48 2.34
CA PRO A 130 6.08 21.57 1.25
C PRO A 130 7.19 20.51 1.14
N SER A 131 6.81 19.30 0.75
CA SER A 131 7.74 18.18 0.57
C SER A 131 7.49 17.55 -0.80
N ARG A 132 8.46 17.69 -1.70
CA ARG A 132 8.49 17.00 -2.99
C ARG A 132 9.07 15.61 -2.75
N ARG A 133 8.38 14.61 -3.29
CA ARG A 133 8.74 13.20 -3.14
C ARG A 133 8.85 12.56 -4.51
N ALA A 134 9.76 11.61 -4.62
CA ALA A 134 9.91 10.75 -5.78
C ALA A 134 9.84 9.29 -5.33
N VAL A 135 9.15 8.45 -6.09
CA VAL A 135 9.12 7.00 -5.91
C VAL A 135 9.62 6.35 -7.19
N THR A 136 10.61 5.48 -7.06
CA THR A 136 11.20 4.74 -8.17
C THR A 136 10.56 3.36 -8.23
N ALA A 137 9.86 3.05 -9.33
CA ALA A 137 9.21 1.74 -9.48
C ALA A 137 10.23 0.59 -9.58
N ARG A 138 11.37 0.82 -10.23
CA ARG A 138 12.45 -0.17 -10.33
C ARG A 138 13.02 -0.46 -8.93
N GLY A 139 13.11 -1.74 -8.57
CA GLY A 139 13.58 -2.20 -7.25
C GLY A 139 12.48 -2.22 -6.19
N SER A 140 11.41 -1.43 -6.36
CA SER A 140 10.26 -1.43 -5.46
C SER A 140 9.42 -2.69 -5.66
N ALA A 141 8.83 -3.20 -4.58
CA ALA A 141 8.06 -4.43 -4.61
C ALA A 141 6.95 -4.44 -3.56
N LEU A 142 5.85 -5.13 -3.87
CA LEU A 142 4.82 -5.52 -2.93
C LEU A 142 5.00 -6.99 -2.58
N HIS A 143 5.27 -7.27 -1.31
CA HIS A 143 5.44 -8.62 -0.78
C HIS A 143 4.14 -9.07 -0.12
N LEU A 144 3.51 -10.11 -0.67
CA LEU A 144 2.27 -10.69 -0.18
C LEU A 144 2.47 -12.18 0.12
N THR A 145 2.03 -12.66 1.29
CA THR A 145 2.06 -14.09 1.60
C THR A 145 0.95 -14.82 0.87
N ALA A 146 1.30 -15.42 -0.27
CA ALA A 146 0.41 -16.26 -1.06
C ALA A 146 0.47 -17.71 -0.58
N VAL A 147 -0.68 -18.33 -0.34
CA VAL A 147 -0.77 -19.75 0.01
C VAL A 147 -1.14 -20.56 -1.24
N ALA A 148 -0.31 -21.54 -1.57
CA ALA A 148 -0.65 -22.50 -2.60
C ALA A 148 -1.80 -23.38 -2.10
N ARG A 149 -2.81 -23.58 -2.95
CA ARG A 149 -3.86 -24.55 -2.63
C ARG A 149 -3.24 -25.94 -2.56
N ARG A 150 -3.41 -26.61 -1.42
CA ARG A 150 -3.47 -28.07 -1.44
C ARG A 150 -4.80 -28.45 -2.07
N ARG A 151 -4.81 -29.41 -2.99
CA ARG A 151 -6.06 -30.04 -3.43
C ARG A 151 -6.78 -30.50 -2.18
N TYR A 152 -8.02 -30.05 -1.99
CA TYR A 152 -8.89 -30.63 -0.99
C TYR A 152 -9.03 -32.10 -1.36
N VAL A 153 -8.37 -32.98 -0.60
CA VAL A 153 -8.69 -34.39 -0.59
C VAL A 153 -9.89 -34.47 0.32
N GLU A 154 -10.99 -35.00 -0.20
CA GLU A 154 -12.17 -35.27 0.60
C GLU A 154 -11.71 -36.04 1.85
N PRO A 155 -11.96 -35.54 3.08
CA PRO A 155 -11.69 -36.35 4.26
C PRO A 155 -12.50 -37.63 4.08
N VAL A 156 -11.84 -38.78 4.20
CA VAL A 156 -12.51 -40.08 4.19
C VAL A 156 -13.71 -39.95 5.12
N PRO A 157 -14.93 -40.30 4.70
CA PRO A 157 -16.06 -40.30 5.62
C PRO A 157 -15.74 -41.32 6.70
N GLU A 158 -15.26 -40.83 7.85
CA GLU A 158 -15.23 -41.60 9.09
C GLU A 158 -16.69 -41.77 9.50
N ILE A 159 -17.30 -42.81 8.94
CA ILE A 159 -18.59 -43.32 9.37
C ILE A 159 -18.38 -43.80 10.80
N CYS A 160 -18.85 -43.01 11.77
CA CYS A 160 -19.10 -43.51 13.12
C CYS A 160 -20.05 -44.70 13.00
N ARG A 161 -19.53 -45.91 13.19
CA ARG A 161 -20.33 -47.13 13.40
C ARG A 161 -20.77 -47.21 14.85
#